data_AF-A0A5N5XA83-F1
#
_entry.id   AF-A0A5N5XA83-F1
#
_cell.length_a   1.000
_cell.length_b   1.000
_cell.length_c   1.000
_cell.angle_alpha   90.00
_cell.angle_beta   90.00
_cell.angle_gamma   90.00
#
_symmetry.space_group_name_H-M   'P 1'
#
loop_
_entity.id
_entity.type
_entity.pdbx_description
1 polymer ?
#
loop_
_entity_poly.entity_id
_entity_poly.type
_entity_poly.pdbx_seq_one_letter_code
_entity_poly.pdbx_strand_id
1 'polypeptide(L)'
;MSKDLKTLYYGQISLILLSNSHGPCDHLVMEIDLKHTEGHHNKPKCKVFLISEVNASVFDIVMLVIIMAILDDAFESNIRSVEEVFSSHLLAPRRSNRLKFRKDRLNVPVCQQPISTGYGNRTHDMKLLKYHTYLYYLQRLSLAAGMILAMRPYDLRRGTGEAVGSVASLPLL
;
A
#
# COMPACT_ATOMS: atom_id res chain seq x y z
N MET A 1 22.10 -12.81 -15.07
CA MET A 1 21.89 -12.24 -13.71
C MET A 1 20.60 -11.45 -13.73
N SER A 2 19.54 -11.96 -13.10
CA SER A 2 18.29 -11.23 -12.93
C SER A 2 18.59 -10.01 -12.05
N LYS A 3 18.38 -8.79 -12.55
CA LYS A 3 18.36 -7.61 -11.68
C LYS A 3 17.18 -7.81 -10.73
N ASP A 4 17.44 -8.02 -9.44
CA ASP A 4 16.40 -7.93 -8.42
C ASP A 4 15.75 -6.54 -8.54
N LEU A 5 14.57 -6.52 -9.13
CA LEU A 5 13.82 -5.29 -9.29
C LEU A 5 13.32 -4.89 -7.90
N LYS A 6 13.77 -3.73 -7.42
CA LYS A 6 13.36 -3.17 -6.13
C LYS A 6 11.89 -2.78 -6.18
N THR A 7 11.02 -3.69 -5.76
CA THR A 7 9.58 -3.48 -5.68
C THR A 7 9.00 -4.10 -4.40
N LEU A 8 7.74 -3.80 -4.14
CA LEU A 8 6.93 -4.36 -3.08
C LEU A 8 6.04 -5.48 -3.65
N TYR A 9 6.15 -6.67 -3.06
CA TYR A 9 5.32 -7.83 -3.36
C TYR A 9 4.29 -8.08 -2.25
N TYR A 10 3.17 -8.73 -2.56
CA TYR A 10 2.17 -9.08 -1.53
C TYR A 10 2.74 -9.91 -0.39
N GLY A 11 3.70 -10.80 -0.65
CA GLY A 11 4.37 -11.60 0.37
C GLY A 11 5.21 -10.80 1.38
N GLN A 12 5.41 -9.50 1.15
CA GLN A 12 6.08 -8.59 2.07
C GLN A 12 5.11 -7.75 2.89
N ILE A 13 3.81 -7.89 2.66
CA ILE A 13 2.76 -7.13 3.32
C ILE A 13 1.98 -8.07 4.25
N SER A 14 1.65 -7.59 5.44
CA SER A 14 0.67 -8.24 6.30
C SER A 14 -0.37 -7.23 6.74
N LEU A 15 -1.64 -7.51 6.42
CA LEU A 15 -2.78 -6.71 6.84
C LEU A 15 -3.39 -7.33 8.10
N ILE A 16 -3.50 -6.55 9.16
CA ILE A 16 -3.93 -7.00 10.49
C ILE A 16 -5.07 -6.11 10.94
N LEU A 17 -6.24 -6.72 11.09
CA LEU A 17 -7.38 -6.10 11.73
C LEU A 17 -7.23 -6.25 13.24
N LEU A 18 -7.38 -5.15 13.99
CA LEU A 18 -7.29 -5.08 15.44
C LEU A 18 -8.64 -4.70 16.02
N SER A 19 -9.10 -5.46 17.02
CA SER A 19 -10.41 -5.27 17.62
C SER A 19 -10.53 -3.87 18.23
N ASN A 20 -11.58 -3.15 17.88
CA ASN A 20 -11.89 -1.85 18.44
C ASN A 20 -13.20 -1.93 19.23
N SER A 21 -13.11 -2.23 20.54
CA SER A 21 -14.28 -2.42 21.39
C SER A 21 -15.15 -1.17 21.59
N HIS A 22 -14.65 0.01 21.22
CA HIS A 22 -15.29 1.30 21.51
C HIS A 22 -15.58 2.15 20.28
N GLY A 23 -15.20 1.70 19.09
CA GLY A 23 -15.40 2.44 17.85
C GLY A 23 -16.34 1.76 16.86
N PRO A 24 -16.73 2.49 15.80
CA PRO A 24 -17.67 1.99 14.81
C PRO A 24 -17.09 0.88 13.92
N CYS A 25 -15.75 0.77 13.84
CA CYS A 25 -15.05 -0.24 13.05
C CYS A 25 -13.73 -0.64 13.73
N ASP A 26 -13.28 -1.86 13.43
CA ASP A 26 -11.97 -2.35 13.85
C ASP A 26 -10.85 -1.57 13.13
N HIS A 27 -9.67 -1.50 13.76
CA HIS A 27 -8.53 -0.77 13.21
C HIS A 27 -7.72 -1.66 12.28
N LEU A 28 -7.45 -1.22 11.06
CA LEU A 28 -6.55 -1.93 10.17
C LEU A 28 -5.12 -1.38 10.30
N VAL A 29 -4.18 -2.31 10.39
CA VAL A 29 -2.75 -2.03 10.40
C VAL A 29 -2.07 -2.83 9.31
N MET A 30 -1.22 -2.16 8.54
CA MET A 30 -0.37 -2.76 7.53
C MET A 30 1.08 -2.83 8.02
N GLU A 31 1.59 -4.05 8.12
CA GLU A 31 3.01 -4.34 8.29
C GLU A 31 3.66 -4.49 6.91
N ILE A 32 4.80 -3.81 6.68
CA ILE A 32 5.58 -3.94 5.46
C ILE A 32 7.02 -4.34 5.80
N ASP A 33 7.45 -5.51 5.32
CA ASP A 33 8.85 -5.95 5.33
C ASP A 33 9.61 -5.41 4.10
N LEU A 34 10.25 -4.25 4.26
CA LEU A 34 11.06 -3.65 3.21
C LEU A 34 12.45 -4.29 3.17
N LYS A 35 12.58 -5.30 2.29
CA LYS A 35 13.85 -5.98 2.00
C LYS A 35 14.89 -5.09 1.31
N HIS A 36 14.45 -4.02 0.61
CA HIS A 36 15.32 -3.16 -0.19
C HIS A 36 15.28 -1.70 0.28
N THR A 37 15.98 -1.38 1.36
CA THR A 37 16.13 0.02 1.82
C THR A 37 17.47 0.62 1.42
N GLU A 38 17.56 1.95 1.35
CA GLU A 38 18.85 2.63 1.21
C GLU A 38 19.82 2.19 2.32
N GLY A 39 21.07 1.92 1.95
CA GLY A 39 22.10 1.40 2.85
C GLY A 39 22.00 -0.10 3.19
N HIS A 40 21.01 -0.83 2.66
CA HIS A 40 20.86 -2.27 2.95
C HIS A 40 22.10 -3.08 2.53
N HIS A 41 22.73 -2.74 1.40
CA HIS A 41 23.97 -3.39 0.96
C HIS A 41 25.15 -3.19 1.93
N ASN A 42 25.19 -2.08 2.67
CA ASN A 42 26.25 -1.80 3.64
C ASN A 42 25.97 -2.42 5.01
N LYS A 43 24.70 -2.48 5.44
CA LYS A 43 24.27 -3.11 6.69
C LYS A 43 22.90 -3.76 6.47
N PRO A 44 22.84 -5.06 6.21
CA PRO A 44 21.56 -5.76 6.04
C PRO A 44 20.83 -5.77 7.39
N LYS A 45 19.81 -4.92 7.48
CA LYS A 45 18.81 -4.97 8.56
C LYS A 45 17.45 -5.09 7.90
N CYS A 46 16.68 -6.07 8.34
CA CYS A 46 15.25 -6.11 8.06
C CYS A 46 14.60 -4.89 8.73
N LYS A 47 13.87 -4.10 7.95
CA LYS A 47 13.10 -2.96 8.46
C LYS A 47 11.63 -3.24 8.22
N VAL A 48 10.91 -3.48 9.30
CA VAL A 48 9.45 -3.60 9.29
C VAL A 48 8.86 -2.23 9.59
N PHE A 49 7.97 -1.77 8.71
CA PHE A 49 7.21 -0.54 8.90
C PHE A 49 5.79 -0.90 9.29
N LEU A 50 5.25 -0.19 10.28
CA LEU A 50 3.85 -0.23 10.66
C LEU A 50 3.16 0.99 10.11
N ILE A 51 2.09 0.78 9.34
CA ILE A 51 1.29 1.85 8.75
C ILE A 51 -0.15 1.62 9.16
N SER A 52 -0.76 2.63 9.77
CA SER A 52 -2.19 2.67 10.05
C SER A 52 -2.91 3.54 9.04
N GLU A 53 -4.22 3.44 9.05
CA GLU A 53 -5.10 4.28 8.24
C GLU A 53 -4.97 5.75 8.60
N VAL A 54 -5.31 6.59 7.62
CA VAL A 54 -5.33 8.04 7.76
C VAL A 54 -6.66 8.60 7.27
N ASN A 55 -7.12 9.69 7.87
CA ASN A 55 -8.37 10.36 7.49
C ASN A 55 -8.22 11.16 6.17
N ALA A 56 -7.69 10.52 5.12
CA ALA A 56 -7.49 11.08 3.79
C ALA A 56 -7.55 9.94 2.76
N SER A 57 -8.77 9.55 2.37
CA SER A 57 -9.07 8.32 1.62
C SER A 57 -8.31 8.14 0.29
N VAL A 58 -7.98 9.21 -0.44
CA VAL A 58 -7.21 9.14 -1.69
C VAL A 58 -5.70 8.95 -1.46
N PHE A 59 -5.23 9.24 -0.25
CA PHE A 59 -3.83 9.14 0.15
C PHE A 59 -3.58 8.06 1.22
N ASP A 60 -4.61 7.31 1.60
CA ASP A 60 -4.48 6.18 2.50
C ASP A 60 -3.88 4.98 1.75
N ILE A 61 -2.60 4.73 2.02
CA ILE A 61 -1.87 3.65 1.39
C ILE A 61 -2.40 2.27 1.80
N VAL A 62 -2.99 2.12 2.99
CA VAL A 62 -3.59 0.86 3.44
C VAL A 62 -4.80 0.56 2.55
N MET A 63 -5.68 1.55 2.35
CA MET A 63 -6.83 1.45 1.45
C MET A 63 -6.41 1.12 0.01
N LEU A 64 -5.40 1.82 -0.52
CA LEU A 64 -4.90 1.57 -1.88
C LEU A 64 -4.38 0.14 -2.03
N VAL A 65 -3.66 -0.40 -1.03
CA VAL A 65 -3.18 -1.79 -1.06
C VAL A 65 -4.34 -2.79 -1.03
N ILE A 66 -5.38 -2.55 -0.23
CA ILE A 66 -6.58 -3.42 -0.21
C ILE A 66 -7.25 -3.42 -1.59
N ILE A 67 -7.45 -2.24 -2.20
CA ILE A 67 -8.08 -2.13 -3.51
C ILE A 67 -7.26 -2.90 -4.56
N MET A 68 -5.94 -2.74 -4.56
CA MET A 68 -5.06 -3.50 -5.46
C MET A 68 -5.17 -5.01 -5.21
N ALA A 69 -5.20 -5.45 -3.95
CA ALA A 69 -5.35 -6.86 -3.60
C ALA A 69 -6.71 -7.44 -4.03
N ILE A 70 -7.80 -6.66 -3.95
CA ILE A 70 -9.12 -7.07 -4.47
C ILE A 70 -9.08 -7.19 -5.99
N LEU A 71 -8.54 -6.19 -6.69
CA LEU A 71 -8.42 -6.19 -8.16
C LEU A 71 -7.56 -7.34 -8.67
N ASP A 72 -6.54 -7.75 -7.91
CA ASP A 72 -5.65 -8.86 -8.25
C ASP A 72 -6.19 -10.24 -7.80
N ASP A 73 -7.35 -10.29 -7.14
CA ASP A 73 -7.87 -11.50 -6.48
C ASP A 73 -6.79 -12.15 -5.59
N ALA A 74 -6.17 -11.33 -4.75
CA ALA A 74 -5.00 -11.69 -3.95
C ALA A 74 -5.35 -12.27 -2.59
N PHE A 75 -6.54 -12.01 -2.05
CA PHE A 75 -6.96 -12.53 -0.75
C PHE A 75 -7.31 -14.02 -0.79
N GLU A 76 -6.97 -14.75 0.28
CA GLU A 76 -7.33 -16.17 0.44
C GLU A 76 -8.84 -16.32 0.76
N SER A 77 -9.39 -15.36 1.50
CA SER A 77 -10.83 -15.20 1.71
C SER A 77 -11.47 -14.49 0.53
N ASN A 78 -12.74 -14.80 0.24
CA ASN A 78 -13.54 -14.18 -0.82
C ASN A 78 -13.99 -12.74 -0.44
N ILE A 79 -13.02 -11.85 -0.18
CA ILE A 79 -13.22 -10.42 0.06
C ILE A 79 -13.34 -9.74 -1.29
N ARG A 80 -14.48 -9.12 -1.55
CA ARG A 80 -14.80 -8.48 -2.85
C ARG A 80 -14.89 -6.98 -2.78
N SER A 81 -14.96 -6.43 -1.58
CA SER A 81 -15.05 -5.00 -1.39
C SER A 81 -14.25 -4.54 -0.18
N VAL A 82 -13.94 -3.25 -0.17
CA VAL A 82 -13.25 -2.61 0.95
C VAL A 82 -14.17 -2.64 2.17
N GLU A 83 -15.46 -2.38 1.98
CA GLU A 83 -16.48 -2.38 3.04
C GLU A 83 -16.57 -3.73 3.75
N GLU A 84 -16.38 -4.86 3.05
CA GLU A 84 -16.35 -6.19 3.67
C GLU A 84 -15.19 -6.34 4.66
N VAL A 85 -14.05 -5.69 4.40
CA VAL A 85 -12.90 -5.66 5.32
C VAL A 85 -13.28 -4.91 6.60
N PHE A 86 -13.89 -3.73 6.48
CA PHE A 86 -14.23 -2.86 7.61
C PHE A 86 -15.46 -3.29 8.39
N SER A 87 -16.42 -3.94 7.72
CA SER A 87 -17.63 -4.47 8.34
C SER A 87 -17.36 -5.77 9.10
N SER A 88 -16.19 -6.38 8.90
CA SER A 88 -15.80 -7.59 9.63
C SER A 88 -15.42 -7.23 11.07
N HIS A 89 -16.37 -7.37 12.00
CA HIS A 89 -16.06 -7.19 13.41
C HIS A 89 -15.40 -8.44 14.00
N LEU A 90 -14.31 -8.23 14.74
CA LEU A 90 -13.66 -9.29 15.49
C LEU A 90 -14.50 -9.67 16.70
N LEU A 91 -15.00 -10.91 16.68
CA LEU A 91 -15.70 -11.49 17.82
C LEU A 91 -14.70 -11.86 18.91
N ALA A 92 -15.04 -11.50 20.15
CA ALA A 92 -14.31 -11.96 21.33
C ALA A 92 -14.23 -13.50 21.36
N PRO A 93 -13.10 -14.09 21.82
CA PRO A 93 -11.97 -13.47 22.49
C PRO A 93 -10.85 -13.01 21.54
N ARG A 94 -11.04 -13.05 20.21
CA ARG A 94 -9.99 -12.70 19.25
C ARG A 94 -9.75 -11.20 19.26
N ARG A 95 -8.49 -10.79 19.51
CA ARG A 95 -8.06 -9.38 19.53
C ARG A 95 -7.54 -8.90 18.18
N SER A 96 -7.22 -9.82 17.28
CA SER A 96 -6.77 -9.50 15.93
C SER A 96 -7.09 -10.61 14.94
N ASN A 97 -7.14 -10.24 13.66
CA ASN A 97 -7.20 -11.15 12.54
C ASN A 97 -6.26 -10.68 11.44
N ARG A 98 -5.47 -11.61 10.89
CA ARG A 98 -4.57 -11.31 9.78
C ARG A 98 -5.26 -11.70 8.48
N LEU A 99 -5.45 -10.74 7.58
CA LEU A 99 -5.92 -11.03 6.23
C LEU A 99 -4.80 -11.73 5.48
N LYS A 100 -5.08 -12.94 5.00
CA LYS A 100 -4.11 -13.77 4.30
C LYS A 100 -4.21 -13.53 2.80
N PHE A 101 -3.06 -13.42 2.16
CA PHE A 101 -2.96 -13.50 0.71
C PHE A 101 -2.78 -14.94 0.26
N ARG A 102 -3.27 -15.25 -0.94
CA ARG A 102 -3.09 -16.56 -1.56
C ARG A 102 -1.62 -16.83 -1.82
N LYS A 103 -1.21 -18.09 -1.67
CA LYS A 103 0.19 -18.52 -1.84
C LYS A 103 0.74 -18.24 -3.24
N ASP A 104 -0.09 -18.39 -4.27
CA ASP A 104 0.27 -18.12 -5.67
C ASP A 104 0.42 -16.63 -5.98
N ARG A 105 -0.10 -15.75 -5.11
CA ARG A 105 -0.07 -14.29 -5.28
C ARG A 105 1.06 -13.59 -4.52
N LEU A 106 1.76 -14.30 -3.63
CA LEU A 106 2.81 -13.70 -2.78
C LEU A 106 3.97 -13.07 -3.57
N ASN A 107 4.26 -13.57 -4.77
CA ASN A 107 5.33 -13.07 -5.64
C ASN A 107 4.82 -12.10 -6.73
N VAL A 108 3.56 -11.71 -6.68
CA VAL A 108 3.01 -10.69 -7.58
C VAL A 108 3.36 -9.30 -7.02
N PRO A 109 3.92 -8.39 -7.84
CA PRO A 109 4.19 -7.03 -7.40
C PRO A 109 2.88 -6.28 -7.20
N VAL A 110 2.78 -5.48 -6.13
CA VAL A 110 1.56 -4.70 -5.85
C VAL A 110 1.31 -3.65 -6.94
N CYS A 111 2.37 -2.94 -7.34
CA CYS A 111 2.29 -1.95 -8.41
C CYS A 111 2.66 -2.58 -9.75
N GLN A 112 1.65 -2.92 -10.54
CA GLN A 112 1.81 -3.54 -11.86
C GLN A 112 1.82 -2.52 -13.00
N GLN A 113 2.45 -2.88 -14.11
CA GLN A 113 2.54 -2.06 -15.31
C GLN A 113 1.18 -2.02 -16.01
N PRO A 114 0.61 -0.82 -16.29
CA PRO A 114 -0.56 -0.73 -17.12
C PRO A 114 -0.21 -1.05 -18.57
N ILE A 115 -1.12 -1.77 -19.22
CA ILE A 115 -1.07 -2.16 -20.63
C ILE A 115 -2.39 -1.75 -21.30
N SER A 116 -2.27 -1.22 -22.51
CA SER A 116 -3.42 -0.98 -23.37
C SER A 116 -3.67 -2.22 -24.21
N THR A 117 -4.90 -2.72 -24.19
CA THR A 117 -5.31 -3.88 -24.97
C THR A 117 -6.55 -3.52 -25.79
N GLY A 118 -6.90 -4.33 -26.79
CA GLY A 118 -8.08 -4.06 -27.63
C GLY A 118 -9.41 -3.93 -26.86
N TYR A 119 -9.45 -4.41 -25.62
CA TYR A 119 -10.61 -4.33 -24.71
C TYR A 119 -10.51 -3.20 -23.67
N GLY A 120 -9.52 -2.32 -23.80
CA GLY A 120 -9.25 -1.23 -22.85
C GLY A 120 -7.95 -1.41 -22.07
N ASN A 121 -7.78 -0.55 -21.06
CA ASN A 121 -6.60 -0.52 -20.21
C ASN A 121 -6.74 -1.54 -19.07
N ARG A 122 -5.70 -2.33 -18.84
CA ARG A 122 -5.60 -3.26 -17.71
C ARG A 122 -4.19 -3.23 -17.13
N THR A 123 -4.00 -3.76 -15.93
CA THR A 123 -2.67 -4.05 -15.38
C THR A 123 -2.14 -5.35 -15.97
N HIS A 124 -0.82 -5.47 -16.07
CA HIS A 124 -0.16 -6.69 -16.51
C HIS A 124 0.18 -7.56 -15.32
N ASP A 125 -0.28 -8.81 -15.34
CA ASP A 125 -0.28 -9.76 -14.20
C ASP A 125 1.03 -9.85 -13.39
N MET A 126 2.19 -9.83 -14.04
CA MET A 126 3.49 -10.00 -13.39
C MET A 126 4.48 -8.84 -13.64
N LYS A 127 4.14 -7.90 -14.51
CA LYS A 127 5.13 -6.91 -14.95
C LYS A 127 5.14 -5.75 -13.99
N LEU A 128 6.29 -5.55 -13.35
CA LEU A 128 6.50 -4.43 -12.44
C LEU A 128 6.25 -3.07 -13.12
N LEU A 129 5.60 -2.15 -12.41
CA LEU A 129 5.50 -0.74 -12.77
C LEU A 129 6.89 -0.11 -12.91
N LYS A 130 7.20 0.36 -14.12
CA LYS A 130 8.47 1.04 -14.38
C LYS A 130 8.46 2.46 -13.82
N TYR A 131 9.62 2.92 -13.36
CA TYR A 131 9.78 4.26 -12.79
C TYR A 131 9.33 5.39 -13.73
N HIS A 132 9.66 5.32 -15.03
CA HIS A 132 9.20 6.34 -16.00
C HIS A 132 7.69 6.32 -16.20
N THR A 133 7.03 5.16 -16.08
CA THR A 133 5.58 5.07 -16.15
C THR A 133 4.95 5.70 -14.92
N TYR A 134 5.49 5.41 -13.73
CA TYR A 134 5.09 6.10 -12.50
C TYR A 134 5.22 7.62 -12.61
N LEU A 135 6.37 8.12 -13.10
CA LEU A 135 6.58 9.55 -13.32
C LEU A 135 5.57 10.15 -14.30
N TYR A 136 5.28 9.46 -15.41
CA TYR A 136 4.29 9.89 -16.38
C TYR A 136 2.90 10.07 -15.75
N TYR A 137 2.45 9.11 -14.92
CA TYR A 137 1.16 9.24 -14.23
C TYR A 137 1.17 10.34 -13.17
N LEU A 138 2.27 10.49 -12.43
CA LEU A 138 2.40 11.57 -11.44
C LEU A 138 2.31 12.96 -12.08
N GLN A 139 2.95 13.14 -13.24
CA GLN A 139 2.87 14.39 -14.01
C GLN A 139 1.44 14.67 -14.48
N ARG A 140 0.74 13.65 -14.99
CA ARG A 140 -0.65 13.80 -15.42
C ARG A 140 -1.60 14.09 -14.27
N LEU A 141 -1.40 13.45 -13.11
CA LEU A 141 -2.15 13.74 -11.90
C LEU A 141 -1.95 15.20 -11.46
N SER A 142 -0.71 15.68 -11.52
CA SER A 142 -0.38 17.07 -11.18
C SER A 142 -1.09 18.07 -12.09
N LEU A 143 -1.09 17.79 -13.40
CA LEU A 143 -1.82 18.60 -14.39
C LEU A 143 -3.34 18.57 -14.12
N ALA A 144 -3.90 17.39 -13.87
CA ALA A 144 -5.33 17.24 -13.58
C ALA A 144 -5.75 17.95 -12.28
N ALA A 145 -4.84 18.01 -11.30
CA ALA A 145 -5.03 18.76 -10.07
C ALA A 145 -4.80 20.29 -10.22
N GLY A 146 -4.48 20.78 -11.42
CA GLY A 146 -4.28 22.21 -11.68
C GLY A 146 -2.97 22.77 -11.14
N MET A 147 -1.97 21.92 -10.88
CA MET A 147 -0.67 22.38 -10.37
C MET A 147 0.14 23.07 -11.47
N ILE A 148 0.76 24.20 -11.13
CA ILE A 148 1.61 24.99 -12.03
C ILE A 148 2.86 24.20 -12.45
N LEU A 149 3.42 23.42 -11.53
CA LEU A 149 4.57 22.55 -11.75
C LEU A 149 4.17 21.10 -11.45
N ALA A 150 4.64 20.19 -12.30
CA ALA A 150 4.42 18.77 -12.08
C ALA A 150 5.14 18.30 -10.81
N MET A 151 4.43 17.55 -9.96
CA MET A 151 5.02 16.96 -8.75
C MET A 151 6.11 15.96 -9.12
N ARG A 152 7.17 15.97 -8.32
CA ARG A 152 8.18 14.92 -8.33
C ARG A 152 7.95 13.99 -7.14
N PRO A 153 8.45 12.75 -7.20
CA PRO A 153 8.32 11.80 -6.07
C PRO A 153 8.91 12.33 -4.76
N TYR A 154 9.96 13.15 -4.86
CA TYR A 154 10.56 13.83 -3.71
C TYR A 154 9.59 14.80 -3.03
N ASP A 155 8.76 15.51 -3.79
CA ASP A 155 7.83 16.50 -3.26
C ASP A 155 6.75 15.81 -2.42
N LEU A 156 6.27 14.63 -2.86
CA LEU A 156 5.36 13.78 -2.08
C LEU A 156 6.02 13.32 -0.77
N ARG A 157 7.25 12.77 -0.84
CA ARG A 157 7.99 12.31 0.34
C ARG A 157 8.22 13.45 1.35
N ARG A 158 8.60 14.63 0.86
CA ARG A 158 8.87 15.80 1.69
C ARG A 158 7.58 16.32 2.34
N GLY A 159 6.50 16.45 1.56
CA GLY A 159 5.20 16.87 2.06
C GLY A 159 4.68 15.93 3.15
N THR A 160 4.78 14.60 2.96
CA THR A 160 4.45 13.63 4.01
C THR A 160 5.33 13.80 5.25
N GLY A 161 6.64 13.99 5.08
CA GLY A 161 7.57 14.20 6.19
C GLY A 161 7.27 15.47 7.00
N GLU A 162 6.92 16.57 6.33
CA GLU A 162 6.53 17.83 6.96
C GLU A 162 5.18 17.70 7.69
N ALA A 163 4.18 17.06 7.05
CA ALA A 163 2.89 16.80 7.68
C ALA A 163 3.04 15.93 8.94
N VAL A 164 3.78 14.82 8.86
CA VAL A 164 4.09 13.98 10.03
C VAL A 164 4.87 14.79 11.07
N GLY A 165 5.86 15.59 10.68
CA GLY A 165 6.63 16.43 11.60
C GLY A 165 5.76 17.44 12.37
N SER A 166 4.73 18.00 11.72
CA SER A 166 3.79 18.94 12.35
C SER A 166 2.78 18.30 13.30
N VAL A 167 2.49 17.00 13.13
CA VAL A 167 1.59 16.23 14.00
C VAL A 167 2.37 15.56 15.13
N ALA A 168 3.56 15.02 14.84
CA ALA A 168 4.43 14.36 15.80
C ALA A 168 5.14 15.32 16.77
N SER A 169 5.09 16.63 16.52
CA SER A 169 5.50 17.67 17.46
C SER A 169 4.46 17.97 18.55
N LEU A 170 3.24 17.44 18.42
CA LEU A 170 2.33 17.32 19.55
C LEU A 170 2.70 16.06 20.33
N PRO A 171 2.76 16.12 21.67
CA PRO A 171 3.03 14.93 22.45
C PRO A 171 2.00 13.86 22.07
N LEU A 172 2.46 12.66 21.77
CA LEU A 172 1.62 11.48 21.90
C LEU A 172 1.42 11.27 23.41
N LEU A 173 0.51 12.07 23.99
CA LEU A 173 -0.20 11.96 25.27
C LEU A 173 -0.85 13.31 25.62
#